data_AF-A0A9P3K5G8-F1
#
_entry.id   AF-A0A9P3K5G8-F1
#
_cell.length_a   1.000
_cell.length_b   1.000
_cell.length_c   1.000
_cell.angle_alpha   90.00
_cell.angle_beta   90.00
_cell.angle_gamma   90.00
#
_symmetry.space_group_name_H-M   'P 1'
#
loop_
_entity.id
_entity.type
_entity.pdbx_description
1 polymer ?
#
loop_
_entity_poly.entity_id
_entity_poly.type
_entity_poly.pdbx_seq_one_letter_code
_entity_poly.pdbx_strand_id
1 'polypeptide(L)'
;MAPVDSSLDVKRSEEIKEAANRAFQEHKFLHAVDLYTDAIQLNESNAILWANRAFAHTKIEEYGSAVEDAAKAIELNPSYVKGYYRRGTAHLAMGKFKDALKDFKQAAKIAPRDPDARKKLRECEKAVREEAFQNAIASPDSGPVGFRDFGVDVSSIDVEATYDGPRMEGEEVTLPFVQKMMDAFKNQKKLHRRYAYQILFQIREQLRALPSLVDVQVPDGPTHYSLRRHSRADIHGQYYDLLNIFELNGLPSDTNPYLFNGDFVDRGSFSVECIFTLFASSALPHR
;
A
#
# COMPACT_ATOMS: atom_id res chain seq x y z
N MET A 1 -47.99 -10.20 -9.90
CA MET A 1 -46.87 -9.24 -9.82
C MET A 1 -47.45 -7.87 -10.06
N ALA A 2 -47.53 -7.03 -9.02
CA ALA A 2 -48.04 -5.67 -9.15
C ALA A 2 -47.10 -4.87 -10.07
N PRO A 3 -47.63 -3.97 -10.91
CA PRO A 3 -46.80 -3.15 -11.78
C PRO A 3 -45.94 -2.25 -10.89
N VAL A 4 -44.62 -2.42 -10.98
CA VAL A 4 -43.64 -1.57 -10.31
C VAL A 4 -43.89 -0.15 -10.82
N ASP A 5 -44.25 0.77 -9.92
CA ASP A 5 -44.35 2.19 -10.24
C ASP A 5 -42.94 2.73 -10.45
N SER A 6 -42.39 2.50 -11.66
CA SER A 6 -40.98 2.79 -11.97
C SER A 6 -40.61 4.25 -11.72
N SER A 7 -41.58 5.15 -11.64
CA SER A 7 -41.34 6.56 -11.33
C SER A 7 -41.00 6.81 -9.85
N LEU A 8 -41.61 6.05 -8.93
CA LEU A 8 -41.38 6.16 -7.49
C LEU A 8 -40.04 5.50 -7.11
N ASP A 9 -39.75 4.33 -7.70
CA ASP A 9 -38.50 3.61 -7.44
C ASP A 9 -37.29 4.35 -8.00
N VAL A 10 -37.41 5.02 -9.14
CA VAL A 10 -36.35 5.90 -9.67
C VAL A 10 -36.10 7.08 -8.73
N LYS A 11 -37.14 7.73 -8.20
CA LYS A 11 -36.96 8.83 -7.21
C LYS A 11 -36.28 8.33 -5.93
N ARG A 12 -36.72 7.19 -5.42
CA ARG A 12 -36.14 6.57 -4.22
C ARG A 12 -34.68 6.15 -4.45
N SER A 13 -34.36 5.59 -5.63
CA SER A 13 -32.99 5.26 -6.03
C SER A 13 -32.09 6.51 -6.04
N GLU A 14 -32.59 7.63 -6.56
CA GLU A 14 -31.85 8.91 -6.56
C GLU A 14 -31.63 9.45 -5.13
N GLU A 15 -32.60 9.34 -4.23
CA GLU A 15 -32.43 9.72 -2.82
C GLU A 15 -31.36 8.89 -2.11
N ILE A 16 -31.38 7.56 -2.32
CA ILE A 16 -30.38 6.64 -1.75
C ILE A 16 -29.00 6.91 -2.35
N LYS A 17 -28.91 7.19 -3.65
CA LYS A 17 -27.67 7.61 -4.31
C LYS A 17 -27.11 8.88 -3.67
N GLU A 18 -27.93 9.88 -3.36
CA GLU A 18 -27.44 11.08 -2.67
C GLU A 18 -26.98 10.78 -1.24
N ALA A 19 -27.62 9.83 -0.54
CA ALA A 19 -27.13 9.35 0.75
C ALA A 19 -25.78 8.63 0.61
N ALA A 20 -25.61 7.79 -0.42
CA ALA A 20 -24.35 7.11 -0.73
C ALA A 20 -23.24 8.11 -1.09
N ASN A 21 -23.56 9.17 -1.85
CA ASN A 21 -22.63 10.26 -2.15
C ASN A 21 -22.15 10.95 -0.87
N ARG A 22 -23.05 11.21 0.09
CA ARG A 22 -22.68 11.78 1.41
C ARG A 22 -21.80 10.84 2.22
N ALA A 23 -22.17 9.56 2.32
CA ALA A 23 -21.35 8.56 3.00
C ALA A 23 -19.95 8.44 2.37
N PHE A 24 -19.87 8.54 1.04
CA PHE A 24 -18.61 8.56 0.31
C PHE A 24 -17.76 9.79 0.65
N GLN A 25 -18.37 10.98 0.75
CA GLN A 25 -17.69 12.22 1.15
C GLN A 25 -17.21 12.17 2.60
N GLU A 26 -17.93 11.48 3.48
CA GLU A 26 -17.54 11.21 4.87
C GLU A 26 -16.49 10.08 5.01
N HIS A 27 -15.93 9.58 3.89
CA HIS A 27 -14.97 8.47 3.85
C HIS A 27 -15.51 7.13 4.39
N LYS A 28 -16.83 6.98 4.54
CA LYS A 28 -17.51 5.74 4.92
C LYS A 28 -17.75 4.86 3.70
N PHE A 29 -16.67 4.40 3.07
CA PHE A 29 -16.73 3.75 1.76
C PHE A 29 -17.51 2.43 1.75
N LEU A 30 -17.36 1.59 2.77
CA LEU A 30 -18.14 0.35 2.90
C LEU A 30 -19.64 0.64 2.96
N HIS A 31 -20.05 1.59 3.80
CA HIS A 31 -21.44 2.01 3.88
C HIS A 31 -21.95 2.63 2.56
N ALA A 32 -21.10 3.37 1.85
CA ALA A 32 -21.45 3.89 0.53
C ALA A 32 -21.66 2.76 -0.49
N VAL A 33 -20.86 1.68 -0.45
CA VAL A 33 -21.06 0.49 -1.30
C VAL A 33 -22.42 -0.14 -1.05
N ASP A 34 -22.81 -0.31 0.22
CA ASP A 34 -24.11 -0.87 0.60
C ASP A 34 -25.25 -0.01 0.04
N LEU A 35 -25.19 1.31 0.27
CA LEU A 35 -26.20 2.24 -0.22
C LEU A 35 -26.28 2.29 -1.75
N TYR A 36 -25.15 2.25 -2.46
CA TYR A 36 -25.19 2.14 -3.92
C TYR A 36 -25.80 0.81 -4.38
N THR A 37 -25.57 -0.28 -3.66
CA THR A 37 -26.17 -1.57 -3.96
C THR A 37 -27.69 -1.52 -3.81
N ASP A 38 -28.20 -0.92 -2.74
CA ASP A 38 -29.63 -0.68 -2.55
C ASP A 38 -30.21 0.21 -3.66
N ALA A 39 -29.51 1.28 -4.06
CA ALA A 39 -29.93 2.15 -5.15
C ALA A 39 -29.98 1.41 -6.50
N ILE A 40 -29.01 0.52 -6.77
CA ILE A 40 -28.93 -0.30 -7.99
C ILE A 40 -30.08 -1.30 -8.05
N GLN A 41 -30.47 -1.91 -6.93
CA GLN A 41 -31.62 -2.83 -6.89
C GLN A 41 -32.94 -2.15 -7.32
N LEU A 42 -33.07 -0.84 -7.06
CA LEU A 42 -34.23 -0.05 -7.46
C LEU A 42 -34.12 0.52 -8.89
N ASN A 43 -32.90 0.72 -9.40
CA ASN A 43 -32.66 1.24 -10.75
C ASN A 43 -31.36 0.68 -11.35
N GLU A 44 -31.41 -0.56 -11.83
CA GLU A 44 -30.26 -1.25 -12.41
C GLU A 44 -29.73 -0.63 -13.70
N SER A 45 -30.58 0.14 -14.40
CA SER A 45 -30.26 0.74 -15.71
C SER A 45 -29.41 2.01 -15.60
N ASN A 46 -29.20 2.54 -14.40
CA ASN A 46 -28.47 3.78 -14.19
C ASN A 46 -26.95 3.55 -14.12
N ALA A 47 -26.25 3.81 -15.23
CA ALA A 47 -24.79 3.71 -15.34
C ALA A 47 -24.00 4.51 -14.29
N ILE A 48 -24.59 5.59 -13.75
CA ILE A 48 -23.93 6.44 -12.74
C ILE A 48 -23.79 5.69 -11.42
N LEU A 49 -24.79 4.90 -11.03
CA LEU A 49 -24.76 4.13 -9.77
C LEU A 49 -23.63 3.11 -9.79
N TRP A 50 -23.54 2.34 -10.88
CA TRP A 50 -22.47 1.37 -11.11
C TRP A 50 -21.08 2.03 -11.08
N ALA A 51 -20.88 3.16 -11.76
CA ALA A 51 -19.60 3.85 -11.74
C ALA A 51 -19.24 4.47 -10.38
N ASN A 52 -20.23 4.90 -9.60
CA ASN A 52 -20.01 5.42 -8.27
C ASN A 52 -19.70 4.29 -7.27
N ARG A 53 -20.36 3.14 -7.38
CA ARG A 53 -20.02 1.95 -6.59
C ARG A 53 -18.64 1.40 -6.95
N ALA A 54 -18.29 1.36 -8.24
CA ALA A 54 -16.94 1.05 -8.68
C ALA A 54 -15.88 1.97 -8.03
N PHE A 55 -16.20 3.25 -7.87
CA PHE A 55 -15.31 4.18 -7.21
C PHE A 55 -15.15 3.87 -5.71
N ALA A 56 -16.24 3.52 -5.04
CA ALA A 56 -16.22 3.09 -3.65
C ALA A 56 -15.41 1.80 -3.46
N HIS A 57 -15.61 0.79 -4.32
CA HIS A 57 -14.78 -0.42 -4.35
C HIS A 57 -13.29 -0.11 -4.57
N THR A 58 -12.96 0.84 -5.46
CA THR A 58 -11.57 1.28 -5.65
C THR A 58 -10.96 1.89 -4.38
N LYS A 59 -11.78 2.56 -3.55
CA LYS A 59 -11.32 3.18 -2.29
C LYS A 59 -11.08 2.18 -1.16
N ILE A 60 -11.76 1.04 -1.19
CA ILE A 60 -11.54 -0.08 -0.26
C ILE A 60 -10.68 -1.19 -0.88
N GLU A 61 -10.11 -0.94 -2.07
CA GLU A 61 -9.13 -1.79 -2.74
C GLU A 61 -9.67 -3.13 -3.26
N GLU A 62 -10.99 -3.21 -3.38
CA GLU A 62 -11.68 -4.30 -4.07
C GLU A 62 -11.65 -4.04 -5.58
N TYR A 63 -10.46 -4.07 -6.16
CA TYR A 63 -10.26 -3.69 -7.57
C TYR A 63 -10.99 -4.62 -8.54
N GLY A 64 -11.16 -5.90 -8.19
CA GLY A 64 -11.96 -6.85 -8.98
C GLY A 64 -13.41 -6.38 -9.13
N SER A 65 -14.10 -6.13 -8.01
CA SER A 65 -15.46 -5.60 -7.97
C SER A 65 -15.57 -4.24 -8.68
N ALA A 66 -14.55 -3.37 -8.51
CA ALA A 66 -14.50 -2.09 -9.21
C ALA A 66 -14.44 -2.23 -10.74
N VAL A 67 -13.73 -3.24 -11.26
CA VAL A 67 -13.67 -3.53 -12.70
C VAL A 67 -15.01 -4.02 -13.22
N GLU A 68 -15.66 -4.92 -12.50
CA GLU A 68 -16.97 -5.48 -12.88
C GLU A 68 -18.04 -4.39 -12.93
N ASP A 69 -18.15 -3.57 -11.89
CA ASP A 69 -19.10 -2.46 -11.82
C ASP A 69 -18.84 -1.41 -12.90
N ALA A 70 -17.57 -1.06 -13.12
CA ALA A 70 -17.22 -0.10 -14.16
C ALA A 70 -17.49 -0.65 -15.57
N ALA A 71 -17.29 -1.96 -15.79
CA ALA A 71 -17.66 -2.62 -17.03
C ALA A 71 -19.18 -2.58 -17.24
N LYS A 72 -19.98 -2.80 -16.19
CA LYS A 72 -21.44 -2.69 -16.26
C LYS A 72 -21.90 -1.26 -16.57
N ALA A 73 -21.26 -0.25 -15.97
CA ALA A 73 -21.52 1.14 -16.29
C ALA A 73 -21.26 1.47 -17.78
N ILE A 74 -20.19 0.90 -18.37
CA ILE A 74 -19.85 1.06 -19.79
C ILE A 74 -20.84 0.33 -20.69
N GLU A 75 -21.30 -0.87 -20.30
CA GLU A 75 -22.32 -1.63 -21.03
C GLU A 75 -23.64 -0.84 -21.12
N LEU A 76 -24.07 -0.26 -19.99
CA LEU A 76 -25.30 0.54 -19.90
C LEU A 76 -25.19 1.88 -20.66
N ASN A 77 -24.03 2.52 -20.58
CA ASN A 77 -23.78 3.76 -21.32
C ASN A 77 -22.34 3.80 -21.89
N PRO A 78 -22.15 3.39 -23.16
CA PRO A 78 -20.84 3.38 -23.81
C PRO A 78 -20.20 4.75 -24.00
N SER A 79 -20.98 5.84 -23.86
CA SER A 79 -20.49 7.22 -23.94
C SER A 79 -20.11 7.80 -22.56
N TYR A 80 -20.34 7.05 -21.48
CA TYR A 80 -20.09 7.54 -20.13
C TYR A 80 -18.61 7.45 -19.77
N VAL A 81 -17.91 8.58 -19.93
CA VAL A 81 -16.46 8.73 -19.71
C VAL A 81 -16.01 8.20 -18.35
N LYS A 82 -16.81 8.45 -17.30
CA LYS A 82 -16.48 8.01 -15.93
C LYS A 82 -16.41 6.50 -15.83
N GLY A 83 -17.21 5.72 -16.56
CA GLY A 83 -17.11 4.25 -16.57
C GLY A 83 -15.71 3.77 -16.98
N TYR A 84 -15.21 4.25 -18.13
CA TYR A 84 -13.84 3.97 -18.57
C TYR A 84 -12.79 4.47 -17.59
N TYR A 85 -12.99 5.65 -17.01
CA TYR A 85 -12.07 6.19 -16.02
C TYR A 85 -11.96 5.31 -14.77
N ARG A 86 -13.09 4.80 -14.26
CA ARG A 86 -13.13 3.90 -13.09
C ARG A 86 -12.46 2.57 -13.41
N ARG A 87 -12.79 1.95 -14.54
CA ARG A 87 -12.19 0.67 -14.95
C ARG A 87 -10.68 0.82 -15.17
N GLY A 88 -10.25 1.85 -15.89
CA GLY A 88 -8.84 2.14 -16.11
C GLY A 88 -8.07 2.38 -14.81
N THR A 89 -8.68 3.07 -13.83
CA THR A 89 -8.07 3.28 -12.51
C THR A 89 -7.92 1.97 -11.73
N ALA A 90 -8.93 1.10 -11.75
CA ALA A 90 -8.87 -0.20 -11.09
C ALA A 90 -7.82 -1.12 -11.75
N HIS A 91 -7.77 -1.17 -13.10
CA HIS A 91 -6.72 -1.90 -13.82
C HIS A 91 -5.31 -1.37 -13.50
N LEU A 92 -5.16 -0.05 -13.38
CA LEU A 92 -3.88 0.57 -13.01
C LEU A 92 -3.44 0.13 -11.61
N ALA A 93 -4.36 0.09 -10.65
CA ALA A 93 -4.09 -0.38 -9.28
C ALA A 93 -3.74 -1.88 -9.22
N MET A 94 -4.28 -2.69 -10.13
CA MET A 94 -3.94 -4.10 -10.27
C MET A 94 -2.63 -4.35 -11.07
N GLY A 95 -1.92 -3.31 -11.50
CA GLY A 95 -0.75 -3.45 -12.37
C GLY A 95 -1.06 -3.89 -13.81
N LYS A 96 -2.34 -3.90 -14.23
CA LYS A 96 -2.78 -4.25 -15.59
C LYS A 96 -2.65 -3.05 -16.53
N PHE A 97 -1.43 -2.55 -16.71
CA PHE A 97 -1.15 -1.28 -17.39
C PHE A 97 -1.67 -1.23 -18.84
N LYS A 98 -1.54 -2.32 -19.59
CA LYS A 98 -2.01 -2.39 -20.99
C LYS A 98 -3.52 -2.22 -21.12
N ASP A 99 -4.29 -2.76 -20.19
CA ASP A 99 -5.74 -2.67 -20.20
C ASP A 99 -6.21 -1.30 -19.69
N ALA A 100 -5.57 -0.78 -18.63
CA ALA A 100 -5.78 0.60 -18.19
C ALA A 100 -5.56 1.61 -19.32
N LEU A 101 -4.52 1.40 -20.15
CA LEU A 101 -4.22 2.24 -21.29
C LEU A 101 -5.35 2.25 -22.33
N LYS A 102 -5.99 1.10 -22.61
CA LYS A 102 -7.12 1.03 -23.54
C LYS A 102 -8.28 1.89 -23.05
N ASP A 103 -8.59 1.80 -21.76
CA ASP A 103 -9.69 2.54 -21.14
C ASP A 103 -9.42 4.05 -21.09
N PHE A 104 -8.21 4.47 -20.71
CA PHE A 104 -7.86 5.90 -20.70
C PHE A 104 -7.80 6.49 -22.11
N LYS A 105 -7.37 5.72 -23.13
CA LYS A 105 -7.45 6.14 -24.54
C LYS A 105 -8.89 6.35 -24.98
N GLN A 106 -9.79 5.44 -24.61
CA GLN A 106 -11.20 5.58 -24.93
C GLN A 106 -11.84 6.77 -24.20
N ALA A 107 -11.52 6.97 -22.91
CA ALA A 107 -11.95 8.14 -22.15
C ALA A 107 -11.49 9.45 -22.79
N ALA A 108 -10.21 9.53 -23.20
CA ALA A 108 -9.65 10.69 -23.89
C ALA A 108 -10.23 10.90 -25.30
N LYS A 109 -10.67 9.84 -25.98
CA LYS A 109 -11.36 9.92 -27.28
C LYS A 109 -12.77 10.51 -27.13
N ILE A 110 -13.50 10.10 -26.09
CA ILE A 110 -14.87 10.58 -25.83
C ILE A 110 -14.85 12.01 -25.29
N ALA A 111 -13.93 12.34 -24.36
CA ALA A 111 -13.77 13.68 -23.78
C ALA A 111 -12.38 14.25 -24.07
N PRO A 112 -12.10 14.71 -25.29
CA PRO A 112 -10.77 15.15 -25.69
C PRO A 112 -10.31 16.41 -24.97
N ARG A 113 -11.22 17.23 -24.43
CA ARG A 113 -10.89 18.47 -23.70
C ARG A 113 -10.75 18.27 -22.19
N ASP A 114 -10.96 17.06 -21.68
CA ASP A 114 -10.82 16.77 -20.26
C ASP A 114 -9.33 16.69 -19.87
N PRO A 115 -8.83 17.61 -19.03
CA PRO A 115 -7.43 17.59 -18.59
C PRO A 115 -7.09 16.35 -17.76
N ASP A 116 -8.05 15.82 -16.98
CA ASP A 116 -7.82 14.68 -16.09
C ASP A 116 -7.66 13.39 -16.90
N ALA A 117 -8.50 13.19 -17.91
CA ALA A 117 -8.38 12.07 -18.84
C ALA A 117 -7.01 12.04 -19.54
N ARG A 118 -6.53 13.22 -20.01
CA ARG A 118 -5.20 13.34 -20.63
C ARG A 118 -4.05 13.11 -19.62
N LYS A 119 -4.19 13.60 -18.39
CA LYS A 119 -3.20 13.40 -17.33
C LYS A 119 -3.05 11.91 -17.02
N LYS A 120 -4.17 11.22 -16.79
CA LYS A 120 -4.18 9.77 -16.51
C LYS A 120 -3.67 8.94 -17.68
N LEU A 121 -4.00 9.32 -18.90
CA LEU A 121 -3.44 8.67 -20.10
C LEU A 121 -1.90 8.75 -20.11
N ARG A 122 -1.33 9.94 -19.87
CA ARG A 122 0.13 10.12 -19.80
C ARG A 122 0.77 9.35 -18.65
N GLU A 123 0.15 9.34 -17.47
CA GLU A 123 0.60 8.54 -16.33
C GLU A 123 0.65 7.04 -16.68
N CYS A 124 -0.39 6.54 -17.35
CA CYS A 124 -0.47 5.15 -17.77
C CYS A 124 0.54 4.81 -18.88
N GLU A 125 0.73 5.68 -19.87
CA GLU A 125 1.75 5.51 -20.92
C GLU A 125 3.17 5.45 -20.36
N LYS A 126 3.46 6.27 -19.35
CA LYS A 126 4.72 6.23 -18.62
C LYS A 126 4.90 4.88 -17.92
N ALA A 127 3.89 4.41 -17.19
CA ALA A 127 3.95 3.14 -16.48
C ALA A 127 4.13 1.94 -17.44
N VAL A 128 3.41 1.92 -18.58
CA VAL A 128 3.59 0.88 -19.62
C VAL A 128 5.01 0.89 -20.19
N ARG A 129 5.61 2.08 -20.40
CA ARG A 129 6.98 2.19 -20.89
C ARG A 129 7.99 1.70 -19.85
N GLU A 130 7.79 2.03 -18.58
CA GLU A 130 8.63 1.56 -17.48
C GLU A 130 8.55 0.04 -17.32
N GLU A 131 7.34 -0.54 -17.36
CA GLU A 131 7.14 -1.99 -17.34
C GLU A 131 7.80 -2.68 -18.55
N ALA A 132 7.63 -2.12 -19.75
CA ALA A 132 8.27 -2.67 -20.95
C ALA A 132 9.81 -2.60 -20.87
N PHE A 133 10.35 -1.52 -20.29
CA PHE A 133 11.77 -1.39 -20.05
C PHE A 133 12.26 -2.42 -19.02
N GLN A 134 11.56 -2.56 -17.89
CA GLN A 134 11.87 -3.56 -16.85
C GLN A 134 11.84 -4.98 -17.40
N ASN A 135 10.83 -5.33 -18.21
CA ASN A 135 10.74 -6.64 -18.85
C ASN A 135 11.85 -6.86 -19.90
N ALA A 136 12.33 -5.81 -20.56
CA ALA A 136 13.42 -5.91 -21.54
C ALA A 136 14.80 -6.10 -20.87
N ILE A 137 14.99 -5.57 -19.66
CA ILE A 137 16.23 -5.77 -18.88
C ILE A 137 16.19 -7.03 -18.01
N ALA A 138 15.01 -7.62 -17.79
CA ALA A 138 14.84 -8.87 -17.06
C ALA A 138 15.42 -10.04 -17.88
N SER A 139 16.66 -10.42 -17.59
CA SER A 139 17.28 -11.63 -18.16
C SER A 139 16.73 -12.87 -17.43
N PRO A 140 16.32 -13.94 -18.13
CA PRO A 140 15.87 -15.18 -17.49
C PRO A 140 16.95 -15.84 -16.62
N ASP A 141 18.23 -15.56 -16.91
CA ASP A 141 19.41 -16.13 -16.23
C ASP A 141 19.99 -15.24 -15.13
N SER A 142 19.42 -14.05 -14.87
CA SER A 142 19.82 -13.29 -13.69
C SER A 142 19.19 -13.96 -12.47
N GLY A 143 19.90 -14.91 -11.86
CA GLY A 143 19.66 -15.32 -10.48
C GLY A 143 19.56 -14.08 -9.57
N PRO A 144 18.97 -14.19 -8.37
CA PRO A 144 18.74 -13.06 -7.50
C PRO A 144 20.04 -12.30 -7.27
N VAL A 145 20.17 -11.13 -7.91
CA VAL A 145 21.39 -10.32 -7.87
C VAL A 145 21.75 -10.08 -6.42
N GLY A 146 22.92 -10.56 -6.01
CA GLY A 146 23.48 -10.31 -4.70
C GLY A 146 23.62 -8.81 -4.50
N PHE A 147 23.27 -8.27 -3.34
CA PHE A 147 23.54 -6.85 -3.07
C PHE A 147 25.07 -6.57 -3.06
N ARG A 148 25.89 -7.60 -2.80
CA ARG A 148 27.35 -7.62 -3.02
C ARG A 148 27.76 -7.52 -4.49
N ASP A 149 26.86 -7.83 -5.44
CA ASP A 149 27.10 -7.70 -6.88
C ASP A 149 26.88 -6.26 -7.38
N PHE A 150 26.28 -5.36 -6.58
CA PHE A 150 26.24 -3.92 -6.88
C PHE A 150 27.58 -3.21 -6.61
N GLY A 151 28.58 -3.90 -6.06
CA GLY A 151 29.91 -3.34 -5.79
C GLY A 151 29.93 -2.24 -4.72
N VAL A 152 28.93 -2.18 -3.84
CA VAL A 152 28.90 -1.19 -2.75
C VAL A 152 29.75 -1.68 -1.60
N ASP A 153 30.96 -1.14 -1.49
CA ASP A 153 31.80 -1.29 -0.30
C ASP A 153 31.34 -0.27 0.76
N VAL A 154 30.72 -0.76 1.83
CA VAL A 154 30.24 0.11 2.92
C VAL A 154 31.41 0.76 3.67
N SER A 155 32.57 0.11 3.71
CA SER A 155 33.74 0.62 4.39
C SER A 155 34.30 1.87 3.70
N SER A 156 34.11 1.99 2.38
CA SER A 156 34.52 3.14 1.57
C SER A 156 33.54 4.32 1.63
N ILE A 157 32.39 4.18 2.31
CA ILE A 157 31.43 5.27 2.45
C ILE A 157 31.80 6.10 3.67
N ASP A 158 32.42 7.26 3.44
CA ASP A 158 32.73 8.22 4.50
C ASP A 158 31.47 8.83 5.09
N VAL A 159 31.49 9.10 6.39
CA VAL A 159 30.43 9.82 7.10
C VAL A 159 30.92 11.22 7.37
N GLU A 160 30.23 12.23 6.84
CA GLU A 160 30.67 13.61 6.95
C GLU A 160 30.72 14.07 8.42
N ALA A 161 31.65 14.96 8.75
CA ALA A 161 31.76 15.53 10.10
C ALA A 161 30.52 16.36 10.48
N THR A 162 29.80 16.88 9.49
CA THR A 162 28.55 17.63 9.64
C THR A 162 27.34 16.75 9.97
N TYR A 163 27.46 15.42 9.84
CA TYR A 163 26.37 14.50 10.18
C TYR A 163 26.17 14.42 11.70
N ASP A 164 25.02 14.91 12.15
CA ASP A 164 24.61 15.02 13.55
C ASP A 164 23.62 13.92 13.99
N GLY A 165 23.45 12.89 13.15
CA GLY A 165 22.53 11.78 13.39
C GLY A 165 23.17 10.57 14.11
N PRO A 166 22.41 9.46 14.25
CA PRO A 166 22.87 8.25 14.92
C PRO A 166 24.09 7.65 14.21
N ARG A 167 25.14 7.35 14.98
CA ARG A 167 26.35 6.69 14.50
C ARG A 167 26.48 5.31 15.11
N MET A 168 26.73 4.31 14.29
CA MET A 168 27.00 2.94 14.72
C MET A 168 28.49 2.82 15.08
N GLU A 169 28.77 2.33 16.28
CA GLU A 169 30.13 2.06 16.76
C GLU A 169 30.46 0.58 16.46
N GLY A 170 31.01 0.32 15.28
CA GLY A 170 31.39 -1.02 14.83
C GLY A 170 30.55 -1.56 13.68
N GLU A 171 30.57 -2.88 13.54
CA GLU A 171 29.86 -3.59 12.46
C GLU A 171 28.47 -4.06 12.86
N GLU A 172 28.14 -4.14 14.15
CA GLU A 172 26.86 -4.69 14.64
C GLU A 172 25.86 -3.61 15.06
N VAL A 173 24.57 -3.86 14.82
CA VAL A 173 23.49 -3.00 15.30
C VAL A 173 23.33 -3.17 16.81
N THR A 174 23.37 -2.06 17.55
CA THR A 174 23.23 -2.06 19.01
C THR A 174 21.96 -1.36 19.46
N LEU A 175 21.43 -1.76 20.62
CA LEU A 175 20.21 -1.15 21.18
C LEU A 175 20.31 0.39 21.36
N PRO A 176 21.44 0.95 21.88
CA PRO A 176 21.60 2.41 21.97
C PRO A 176 21.57 3.10 20.60
N PHE A 177 22.08 2.45 19.55
CA PHE A 177 22.01 2.97 18.19
C PHE A 177 20.56 2.98 17.69
N VAL A 178 19.81 1.88 17.88
CA VAL A 178 18.39 1.79 17.48
C VAL A 178 17.57 2.88 18.16
N GLN A 179 17.76 3.11 19.46
CA GLN A 179 17.05 4.17 20.20
C GLN A 179 17.38 5.57 19.65
N LYS A 180 18.67 5.89 19.44
CA LYS A 180 19.08 7.16 18.82
C LYS A 180 18.52 7.33 17.41
N MET A 181 18.43 6.23 16.65
CA MET A 181 17.84 6.23 15.31
C MET A 181 16.34 6.50 15.36
N MET A 182 15.62 5.86 16.29
CA MET A 182 14.20 6.09 16.47
C MET A 182 13.91 7.55 16.85
N ASP A 183 14.72 8.13 17.73
CA ASP A 183 14.65 9.55 18.11
C ASP A 183 14.97 10.48 16.93
N ALA A 184 15.95 10.14 16.11
CA ALA A 184 16.29 10.90 14.90
C ALA A 184 15.11 10.90 13.91
N PHE A 185 14.50 9.74 13.65
CA PHE A 185 13.32 9.62 12.80
C PHE A 185 12.10 10.34 13.39
N LYS A 186 11.90 10.31 14.71
CA LYS A 186 10.82 11.05 15.39
C LYS A 186 10.94 12.56 15.12
N ASN A 187 12.18 13.06 15.04
CA ASN A 187 12.54 14.43 14.72
C ASN A 187 12.76 14.68 13.21
N GLN A 188 12.28 13.78 12.33
CA GLN A 188 12.37 13.90 10.87
C GLN A 188 13.81 14.03 10.33
N LYS A 189 14.80 13.59 11.10
CA LYS A 189 16.19 13.48 10.64
C LYS A 189 16.37 12.18 9.85
N LYS A 190 17.33 12.20 8.93
CA LYS A 190 17.62 11.05 8.05
C LYS A 190 18.75 10.20 8.60
N LEU A 191 18.66 8.90 8.37
CA LEU A 191 19.76 7.97 8.60
C LEU A 191 20.81 8.14 7.50
N HIS A 192 22.09 8.17 7.88
CA HIS A 192 23.17 8.21 6.91
C HIS A 192 23.19 6.94 6.05
N ARG A 193 23.53 7.08 4.76
CA ARG A 193 23.49 5.97 3.79
C ARG A 193 24.40 4.80 4.19
N ARG A 194 25.57 5.08 4.78
CA ARG A 194 26.48 4.04 5.32
C ARG A 194 25.74 3.10 6.28
N TYR A 195 25.06 3.65 7.29
CA TYR A 195 24.37 2.86 8.31
C TYR A 195 23.12 2.17 7.75
N ALA A 196 22.41 2.83 6.84
CA ALA A 196 21.30 2.22 6.11
C ALA A 196 21.75 0.95 5.35
N TYR A 197 22.88 1.02 4.63
CA TYR A 197 23.43 -0.16 3.96
C TYR A 197 23.85 -1.25 4.95
N GLN A 198 24.52 -0.92 6.06
CA GLN A 198 24.90 -1.92 7.08
C GLN A 198 23.68 -2.71 7.59
N ILE A 199 22.59 -2.01 7.94
CA ILE A 199 21.34 -2.65 8.39
C ILE A 199 20.78 -3.58 7.31
N LEU A 200 20.74 -3.11 6.05
CA LEU A 200 20.24 -3.91 4.93
C LEU A 200 21.08 -5.15 4.64
N PHE A 201 22.40 -5.06 4.77
CA PHE A 201 23.29 -6.21 4.61
C PHE A 201 23.04 -7.27 5.68
N GLN A 202 22.95 -6.86 6.94
CA GLN A 202 22.74 -7.79 8.06
C GLN A 202 21.38 -8.50 7.96
N ILE A 203 20.30 -7.73 7.79
CA ILE A 203 18.95 -8.31 7.77
C ILE A 203 18.76 -9.25 6.58
N ARG A 204 19.39 -8.94 5.43
CA ARG A 204 19.30 -9.79 4.25
C ARG A 204 19.96 -11.14 4.46
N GLU A 205 21.13 -11.18 5.09
CA GLU A 205 21.82 -12.43 5.42
C GLU A 205 21.00 -13.24 6.44
N GLN A 206 20.43 -12.58 7.47
CA GLN A 206 19.54 -13.22 8.43
C GLN A 206 18.29 -13.81 7.77
N LEU A 207 17.56 -13.02 6.96
CA LEU A 207 16.33 -13.47 6.31
C LEU A 207 16.57 -14.58 5.28
N ARG A 208 17.73 -14.58 4.59
CA ARG A 208 18.11 -15.65 3.65
C ARG A 208 18.39 -16.99 4.33
N ALA A 209 18.84 -16.96 5.57
CA ALA A 209 19.10 -18.17 6.35
C ALA A 209 17.81 -18.82 6.88
N LEU A 210 16.69 -18.08 6.90
CA LEU A 210 15.42 -18.57 7.41
C LEU A 210 14.61 -19.34 6.34
N PRO A 211 13.88 -20.40 6.73
CA PRO A 211 12.91 -21.05 5.85
C PRO A 211 11.72 -20.14 5.55
N SER A 212 10.99 -20.43 4.47
CA SER A 212 9.77 -19.68 4.10
C SER A 212 8.65 -19.80 5.14
N LEU A 213 8.66 -20.85 5.96
CA LEU A 213 7.78 -21.02 7.12
C LEU A 213 8.65 -21.06 8.37
N VAL A 214 8.51 -20.05 9.23
CA VAL A 214 9.28 -19.93 10.47
C VAL A 214 8.45 -20.44 11.64
N ASP A 215 8.90 -21.52 12.26
CA ASP A 215 8.31 -22.05 13.49
C ASP A 215 8.81 -21.27 14.71
N VAL A 216 7.92 -20.54 15.37
CA VAL A 216 8.23 -19.78 16.59
C VAL A 216 7.73 -20.56 17.80
N GLN A 217 8.66 -21.12 18.58
CA GLN A 217 8.33 -21.76 19.85
C GLN A 217 8.11 -20.70 20.93
N VAL A 218 6.91 -20.69 21.52
CA VAL A 218 6.57 -19.78 22.62
C VAL A 218 6.61 -20.58 23.93
N PRO A 219 7.55 -20.32 24.84
CA PRO A 219 7.63 -21.04 26.12
C PRO A 219 6.42 -20.75 27.01
N ASP A 220 5.95 -21.76 27.75
CA ASP A 220 4.86 -21.62 28.72
C ASP A 220 5.28 -20.70 29.89
N GLY A 221 4.71 -19.49 29.96
CA GLY A 221 5.02 -18.52 31.02
C GLY A 221 4.09 -17.30 31.04
N PRO A 222 4.13 -16.45 32.09
CA PRO A 222 3.23 -15.29 32.24
C PRO A 222 3.43 -14.19 31.17
N THR A 223 4.57 -14.21 30.47
CA THR A 223 4.85 -13.35 29.31
C THR A 223 4.06 -13.76 28.05
N HIS A 224 3.41 -14.92 28.02
CA HIS A 224 2.75 -15.50 26.84
C HIS A 224 1.51 -14.73 26.35
N TYR A 225 0.95 -13.83 27.15
CA TYR A 225 -0.13 -12.92 26.72
C TYR A 225 0.34 -11.86 25.70
N SER A 226 1.64 -11.56 25.61
CA SER A 226 2.17 -10.48 24.77
C SER A 226 2.24 -10.87 23.28
N LEU A 227 2.81 -12.03 22.93
CA LEU A 227 2.84 -12.53 21.53
C LEU A 227 1.45 -12.63 20.89
N ARG A 228 0.45 -13.06 21.68
CA ARG A 228 -0.96 -13.13 21.23
C ARG A 228 -1.61 -11.76 21.01
N ARG A 229 -1.06 -10.69 21.61
CA ARG A 229 -1.50 -9.28 21.44
C ARG A 229 -0.70 -8.52 20.38
N HIS A 230 0.50 -8.96 20.06
CA HIS A 230 1.45 -8.20 19.23
C HIS A 230 1.56 -8.70 17.79
N SER A 231 0.69 -9.62 17.34
CA SER A 231 0.41 -9.80 15.91
C SER A 231 -0.29 -8.53 15.42
N ARG A 232 0.49 -7.49 15.13
CA ARG A 232 -0.06 -6.21 14.68
C ARG A 232 -0.22 -6.26 13.19
N ALA A 233 -1.42 -5.87 12.77
CA ALA A 233 -1.78 -5.64 11.38
C ALA A 233 -0.95 -4.49 10.79
N ASP A 234 -1.13 -4.31 9.50
CA ASP A 234 -0.44 -3.41 8.60
C ASP A 234 -0.06 -2.05 9.22
N ILE A 235 1.19 -1.65 9.02
CA ILE A 235 1.70 -0.35 9.46
C ILE A 235 1.56 0.69 8.34
N HIS A 236 1.64 0.28 7.06
CA HIS A 236 1.52 1.15 5.88
C HIS A 236 2.28 2.47 6.04
N GLY A 237 3.54 2.43 6.49
CA GLY A 237 4.37 3.63 6.65
C GLY A 237 3.90 4.64 7.70
N GLN A 238 3.11 4.24 8.70
CA GLN A 238 2.67 5.08 9.82
C GLN A 238 3.66 5.04 10.99
N TYR A 239 4.79 5.74 10.85
CA TYR A 239 5.90 5.65 11.81
C TYR A 239 5.57 6.10 13.24
N TYR A 240 4.79 7.18 13.40
CA TYR A 240 4.41 7.65 14.73
C TYR A 240 3.46 6.70 15.45
N ASP A 241 2.62 5.99 14.70
CA ASP A 241 1.78 4.93 15.25
C ASP A 241 2.65 3.74 15.68
N LEU A 242 3.67 3.37 14.89
CA LEU A 242 4.68 2.38 15.28
C LEU A 242 5.42 2.76 16.58
N LEU A 243 5.75 4.04 16.78
CA LEU A 243 6.34 4.50 18.03
C LEU A 243 5.36 4.39 19.20
N ASN A 244 4.11 4.83 19.02
CA ASN A 244 3.07 4.71 20.04
C ASN A 244 2.82 3.24 20.42
N ILE A 245 2.88 2.35 19.44
CA ILE A 245 2.84 0.90 19.60
C ILE A 245 3.92 0.42 20.58
N PHE A 246 5.16 0.91 20.46
CA PHE A 246 6.26 0.57 21.35
C PHE A 246 6.19 1.29 22.70
N GLU A 247 5.70 2.53 22.76
CA GLU A 247 5.50 3.26 24.01
C GLU A 247 4.44 2.56 24.90
N LEU A 248 3.35 2.06 24.31
CA LEU A 248 2.27 1.40 25.05
C LEU A 248 2.62 -0.03 25.52
N ASN A 249 3.40 -0.77 24.75
CA ASN A 249 3.61 -2.21 24.95
C ASN A 249 5.09 -2.60 25.16
N GLY A 250 5.99 -1.63 25.26
CA GLY A 250 7.42 -1.85 25.42
C GLY A 250 8.13 -2.11 24.08
N LEU A 251 9.44 -1.82 24.07
CA LEU A 251 10.31 -2.06 22.92
C LEU A 251 10.48 -3.57 22.62
N PRO A 252 10.81 -3.93 21.37
CA PRO A 252 11.20 -5.29 21.03
C PRO A 252 12.45 -5.74 21.80
N SER A 253 12.39 -6.93 22.41
CA SER A 253 13.51 -7.57 23.11
C SER A 253 13.30 -9.09 23.16
N ASP A 254 14.31 -9.84 23.61
CA ASP A 254 14.19 -11.30 23.80
C ASP A 254 13.08 -11.67 24.81
N THR A 255 12.79 -10.77 25.76
CA THR A 255 11.70 -10.90 26.74
C THR A 255 10.36 -10.32 26.26
N ASN A 256 10.35 -9.57 25.15
CA ASN A 256 9.17 -8.94 24.56
C ASN A 256 9.19 -9.07 23.02
N PRO A 257 8.98 -10.29 22.48
CA PRO A 257 9.02 -10.54 21.05
C PRO A 257 7.80 -9.94 20.32
N TYR A 258 8.03 -9.54 19.07
CA TYR A 258 7.03 -8.96 18.17
C TYR A 258 6.92 -9.75 16.87
N LEU A 259 5.71 -9.82 16.32
CA LEU A 259 5.45 -10.34 14.98
C LEU A 259 4.64 -9.30 14.19
N PHE A 260 5.25 -8.71 13.17
CA PHE A 260 4.58 -7.79 12.25
C PHE A 260 4.21 -8.56 10.97
N ASN A 261 2.91 -8.66 10.68
CA ASN A 261 2.39 -9.56 9.64
C ASN A 261 2.28 -8.90 8.26
N GLY A 262 3.41 -8.39 7.74
CA GLY A 262 3.46 -7.74 6.43
C GLY A 262 3.03 -6.27 6.42
N ASP A 263 2.97 -5.70 5.21
CA ASP A 263 2.49 -4.33 4.93
C ASP A 263 3.10 -3.25 5.83
N PHE A 264 4.43 -3.24 5.90
CA PHE A 264 5.20 -2.26 6.69
C PHE A 264 5.32 -0.89 5.98
N VAL A 265 5.25 -0.92 4.66
CA VAL A 265 5.53 0.19 3.74
C VAL A 265 4.32 0.44 2.83
N ASP A 266 4.42 1.48 2.01
CA ASP A 266 3.39 1.96 1.09
C ASP A 266 2.25 2.72 1.81
N ARG A 267 1.59 3.59 1.04
CA ARG A 267 0.58 4.60 1.47
C ARG A 267 1.09 5.68 2.43
N GLY A 268 1.61 5.30 3.58
CA GLY A 268 2.13 6.23 4.57
C GLY A 268 3.46 6.83 4.14
N SER A 269 3.60 8.12 4.43
CA SER A 269 4.75 8.92 4.03
C SER A 269 6.03 8.64 4.83
N PHE A 270 5.99 7.77 5.85
CA PHE A 270 7.13 7.42 6.71
C PHE A 270 7.54 5.95 6.59
N SER A 271 7.35 5.38 5.39
CA SER A 271 7.69 3.99 5.09
C SER A 271 9.16 3.65 5.33
N VAL A 272 10.07 4.60 5.06
CA VAL A 272 11.52 4.42 5.25
C VAL A 272 11.84 4.28 6.73
N GLU A 273 11.28 5.16 7.56
CA GLU A 273 11.47 5.16 9.01
C GLU A 273 10.91 3.89 9.66
N CYS A 274 9.73 3.43 9.21
CA CYS A 274 9.14 2.16 9.64
C CYS A 274 10.06 0.98 9.33
N ILE A 275 10.44 0.80 8.05
CA ILE A 275 11.17 -0.39 7.64
C ILE A 275 12.57 -0.45 8.26
N PHE A 276 13.28 0.67 8.35
CA PHE A 276 14.60 0.70 8.99
C PHE A 276 14.52 0.45 10.49
N THR A 277 13.46 0.91 11.17
CA THR A 277 13.26 0.61 12.59
C THR A 277 13.02 -0.89 12.81
N LEU A 278 12.14 -1.50 12.02
CA LEU A 278 11.87 -2.94 12.10
C LEU A 278 13.11 -3.77 11.79
N PHE A 279 13.86 -3.42 10.73
CA PHE A 279 15.08 -4.13 10.36
C PHE A 279 16.18 -3.97 11.41
N ALA A 280 16.38 -2.76 11.94
CA ALA A 280 17.39 -2.54 12.97
C ALA A 280 17.04 -3.27 14.28
N SER A 281 15.75 -3.31 14.66
CA SER A 281 15.30 -4.10 15.81
C SER A 281 15.48 -5.61 15.60
N SER A 282 15.27 -6.11 14.39
CA SER A 282 15.49 -7.53 14.06
C SER A 282 16.97 -7.89 13.93
N ALA A 283 17.83 -6.93 13.58
CA ALA A 283 19.28 -7.13 13.45
C ALA A 283 20.02 -7.09 14.79
N LEU A 284 19.33 -6.79 15.90
CA LEU A 284 19.93 -6.82 17.23
C LEU A 284 20.44 -8.25 17.55
N PRO A 285 21.67 -8.40 18.08
CA PRO A 285 22.18 -9.69 18.49
C PRO A 285 21.28 -10.29 19.59
N HIS A 286 20.62 -11.41 19.29
CA HIS A 286 19.91 -12.20 20.30
C HIS A 286 20.94 -12.85 21.23
N ARG A 287 20.78 -12.65 22.54
CA ARG A 287 21.66 -13.25 23.56
C ARG A 287 21.15 -14.59 24.05
#